data_AF-A0A7J4JBK8-F1
#
_entry.id   AF-A0A7J4JBK8-F1
#
_cell.length_a   1.000
_cell.length_b   1.000
_cell.length_c   1.000
_cell.angle_alpha   90.00
_cell.angle_beta   90.00
_cell.angle_gamma   90.00
#
_symmetry.space_group_name_H-M   'P 1'
#
loop_
_entity.id
_entity.type
_entity.pdbx_description
1 polymer ?
#
loop_
_entity_poly.entity_id
_entity_poly.type
_entity_poly.pdbx_seq_one_letter_code
_entity_poly.pdbx_strand_id
1 'polypeptide(L)'
;MRLKCTDGTLHSVEDAKACPNCILVLPKPILHSLLAGRDRVRTPKAKPAYGVGGLVDECLRKVYYRLTEEEILDLDKLWTFSRGHAIHEFITRTLEDKKEKEIFVKKEFPSFDVIGFIDAMYEDTLYEFKTTTSIPTEPQSH
;
A
#
# COMPACT_ATOMS: atom_id res chain seq x y z
N MET A 1 11.76 2.19 9.20
CA MET A 1 11.79 1.84 7.77
C MET A 1 13.05 2.40 7.17
N ARG A 2 13.79 1.59 6.42
CA ARG A 2 14.98 2.01 5.67
C ARG A 2 14.73 1.87 4.17
N LEU A 3 15.24 2.81 3.39
CA LEU A 3 15.14 2.86 1.93
C LEU A 3 16.47 2.43 1.33
N LYS A 4 16.45 1.53 0.35
CA LYS A 4 17.65 1.14 -0.39
C LYS A 4 17.84 2.07 -1.59
N CYS A 5 18.90 2.86 -1.58
CA CYS A 5 19.28 3.75 -2.68
C CYS A 5 19.71 2.94 -3.92
N THR A 6 19.77 3.59 -5.08
CA THR A 6 20.23 2.99 -6.35
C THR A 6 21.69 2.53 -6.29
N ASP A 7 22.50 3.13 -5.43
CA ASP A 7 23.88 2.72 -5.13
C ASP A 7 23.97 1.56 -4.12
N GLY A 8 22.84 1.07 -3.61
CA GLY A 8 22.76 -0.02 -2.65
C GLY A 8 22.84 0.40 -1.18
N THR A 9 23.08 1.67 -0.89
CA THR A 9 23.17 2.20 0.48
C THR A 9 21.78 2.24 1.14
N LEU A 10 21.71 1.95 2.44
CA LEU A 10 20.48 2.05 3.21
C LEU A 10 20.37 3.43 3.86
N HIS A 11 19.35 4.19 3.48
CA HIS A 11 19.05 5.50 4.03
C HIS A 11 17.84 5.42 4.97
N SER A 12 17.85 6.23 6.04
CA SER A 12 16.60 6.61 6.68
C SER A 12 15.77 7.47 5.71
N VAL A 13 14.49 7.71 5.99
CA VAL A 13 13.68 8.58 5.11
C VAL A 13 14.21 10.02 5.17
N GLU A 14 14.70 10.44 6.34
CA GLU A 14 15.35 11.74 6.56
C GLU A 14 16.59 11.87 5.66
N ASP A 15 17.45 10.86 5.64
CA ASP A 15 18.67 10.85 4.80
C ASP A 15 18.32 10.79 3.30
N ALA A 16 17.27 10.03 2.95
CA ALA A 16 16.80 9.93 1.57
C ALA A 16 16.29 11.26 0.99
N LYS A 17 15.82 12.20 1.83
CA LYS A 17 15.43 13.56 1.40
C LYS A 17 16.60 14.44 1.00
N ALA A 18 17.79 14.15 1.53
CA ALA A 18 19.01 14.90 1.27
C ALA A 18 19.92 14.21 0.25
N CYS A 19 19.71 12.91 0.00
CA CYS A 19 20.48 12.15 -0.97
C CYS A 19 20.09 12.51 -2.41
N PRO A 20 21.02 13.03 -3.25
CA PRO A 20 20.73 13.42 -4.64
C PRO A 20 20.20 12.26 -5.50
N ASN A 21 20.75 11.05 -5.30
CA ASN A 21 20.34 9.85 -6.03
C ASN A 21 18.93 9.40 -5.64
N CYS A 22 18.58 9.45 -4.35
CA CYS A 22 17.24 9.15 -3.88
C CYS A 22 16.22 10.15 -4.43
N ILE A 23 16.50 11.45 -4.38
CA ILE A 23 15.57 12.51 -4.81
C ILE A 23 15.26 12.43 -6.31
N LEU A 24 16.25 12.10 -7.14
CA LEU A 24 16.04 11.96 -8.60
C LEU A 24 15.02 10.86 -8.92
N VAL A 25 14.94 9.81 -8.09
CA VAL A 25 14.08 8.63 -8.31
C VAL A 25 12.80 8.69 -7.47
N LEU A 26 12.79 9.49 -6.39
CA LEU A 26 11.64 9.75 -5.54
C LEU A 26 10.90 11.01 -6.02
N PRO A 27 9.90 10.91 -6.92
CA PRO A 27 9.08 12.06 -7.27
C PRO A 27 8.36 12.56 -6.01
N LYS A 28 7.99 13.84 -6.03
CA LYS A 28 7.27 14.50 -4.92
C LYS A 28 6.06 13.70 -4.39
N PRO A 29 5.24 13.01 -5.20
CA PRO A 29 4.14 12.19 -4.69
C PRO A 29 4.57 11.02 -3.79
N ILE A 30 5.68 10.32 -4.11
CA ILE A 30 6.18 9.23 -3.24
C ILE A 30 6.65 9.80 -1.91
N LEU A 31 7.44 10.88 -1.96
CA LEU A 31 7.89 11.59 -0.77
C LEU A 31 6.71 12.10 0.06
N HIS A 32 5.67 12.64 -0.57
CA HIS A 32 4.47 13.10 0.10
C HIS A 32 3.73 11.95 0.79
N SER A 33 3.51 10.82 0.13
CA SER A 33 2.89 9.63 0.74
C SER A 33 3.71 9.05 1.88
N LEU A 34 5.04 9.02 1.76
CA LEU A 34 5.95 8.55 2.82
C LEU A 34 5.94 9.47 4.05
N LEU A 35 5.66 10.77 3.87
CA LEU A 35 5.65 11.77 4.92
C LEU A 35 4.27 11.95 5.57
N ALA A 36 3.20 11.80 4.81
CA ALA A 36 1.83 11.91 5.32
C ALA A 36 1.49 10.85 6.40
N GLY A 37 2.25 9.74 6.46
CA GLY A 37 2.02 8.66 7.43
C GLY A 37 2.73 8.79 8.79
N ARG A 38 3.52 9.83 9.03
CA ARG A 38 4.50 9.85 10.16
C ARG A 38 4.04 10.47 11.47
N ASP A 39 2.95 11.24 11.48
CA ASP A 39 2.42 11.80 12.73
C ASP A 39 1.42 10.86 13.45
N ARG A 40 1.15 9.67 12.89
CA ARG A 40 0.30 8.68 13.55
C ARG A 40 1.12 7.94 14.61
N VAL A 41 1.02 8.39 15.86
CA VAL A 41 1.39 7.61 17.04
C VAL A 41 0.71 6.25 16.91
N ARG A 42 1.49 5.18 16.71
CA ARG A 42 0.95 3.81 16.64
C ARG A 42 0.35 3.48 18.01
N THR A 43 -0.96 3.54 18.12
CA THR A 43 -1.67 3.03 19.29
C THR A 43 -1.44 1.52 19.38
N PRO A 44 -1.01 1.00 20.55
CA PRO A 44 -0.90 -0.44 20.75
C PRO A 44 -2.27 -1.07 20.50
N LYS A 45 -2.36 -1.99 19.53
CA LYS A 45 -3.59 -2.72 19.28
C LYS A 45 -3.70 -3.88 20.25
N ALA A 46 -4.88 -4.10 20.83
CA ALA A 46 -5.16 -5.22 21.73
C ALA A 46 -5.05 -6.60 21.05
N LYS A 47 -5.31 -6.65 19.73
CA LYS A 47 -5.17 -7.85 18.89
C LYS A 47 -4.61 -7.48 17.51
N PRO A 48 -3.87 -8.38 16.84
CA PRO A 48 -3.34 -8.15 15.50
C PRO A 48 -4.47 -7.97 14.49
N ALA A 49 -4.22 -7.16 13.45
CA ALA A 49 -5.16 -6.93 12.36
C ALA A 49 -4.50 -7.31 11.03
N TYR A 50 -5.12 -8.22 10.28
CA TYR A 50 -4.62 -8.74 9.01
C TYR A 50 -5.41 -8.13 7.84
N GLY A 51 -4.69 -7.61 6.84
CA GLY A 51 -5.30 -7.16 5.60
C GLY A 51 -5.84 -8.34 4.78
N VAL A 52 -7.00 -8.20 4.15
CA VAL A 52 -7.60 -9.23 3.28
C VAL A 52 -6.58 -9.76 2.26
N GLY A 53 -5.87 -8.86 1.55
CA GLY A 53 -4.86 -9.25 0.56
C GLY A 53 -3.73 -10.12 1.13
N GLY A 54 -3.32 -9.90 2.38
CA GLY A 54 -2.33 -10.76 3.03
C GLY A 54 -2.88 -12.18 3.28
N LEU A 55 -4.15 -12.31 3.61
CA LEU A 55 -4.75 -13.61 3.95
C LEU A 55 -5.04 -14.48 2.73
N VAL A 56 -5.38 -13.88 1.58
CA VAL A 56 -5.83 -14.62 0.39
C VAL A 56 -4.76 -14.81 -0.68
N ASP A 57 -3.82 -13.85 -0.82
CA ASP A 57 -2.89 -13.82 -1.96
C ASP A 57 -1.44 -14.18 -1.56
N GLU A 58 -1.10 -14.06 -0.28
CA GLU A 58 0.26 -14.27 0.19
C GLU A 58 0.43 -15.48 1.10
N CYS A 59 1.66 -16.01 1.13
CA CYS A 59 2.07 -16.94 2.17
C CYS A 59 1.88 -16.31 3.56
N LEU A 60 1.07 -16.92 4.43
CA LEU A 60 0.81 -16.43 5.78
C LEU A 60 2.08 -16.14 6.59
N ARG A 61 3.16 -16.89 6.35
CA ARG A 61 4.47 -16.64 6.98
C ARG A 61 5.10 -15.32 6.54
N LYS A 62 4.98 -14.97 5.26
CA LYS A 62 5.43 -13.68 4.70
C LYS A 62 4.65 -12.51 5.33
N VAL A 63 3.34 -12.68 5.49
CA VAL A 63 2.46 -11.69 6.15
C VAL A 63 2.89 -11.47 7.60
N TYR A 64 3.14 -12.55 8.34
CA TYR A 64 3.64 -12.47 9.70
C TYR A 64 4.94 -11.68 9.78
N TYR A 65 5.93 -12.00 8.95
CA TYR A 65 7.21 -11.28 8.94
C TYR A 65 7.06 -9.79 8.61
N ARG A 66 6.19 -9.41 7.67
CA ARG A 66 5.93 -7.98 7.40
C ARG A 66 5.32 -7.23 8.57
N LEU A 67 4.59 -7.93 9.44
CA LEU A 67 3.96 -7.33 10.62
C LEU A 67 4.90 -7.22 11.81
N THR A 68 5.83 -8.17 11.95
CA THR A 68 6.73 -8.27 13.11
C THR A 68 8.13 -7.69 12.87
N GLU A 69 8.60 -7.67 11.62
CA GLU A 69 9.94 -7.22 11.25
C GLU A 69 9.93 -5.86 10.54
N GLU A 70 11.07 -5.20 10.51
CA GLU A 70 11.27 -3.97 9.74
C GLU A 70 11.38 -4.29 8.24
N GLU A 71 10.32 -4.01 7.46
CA GLU A 71 10.36 -4.21 6.00
C GLU A 71 11.30 -3.19 5.33
N ILE A 72 12.27 -3.69 4.57
CA ILE A 72 13.08 -2.88 3.65
C ILE A 72 12.27 -2.72 2.36
N LEU A 73 11.89 -1.48 2.06
CA LEU A 73 11.15 -1.17 0.84
C LEU A 73 12.12 -0.74 -0.26
N ASP A 74 12.08 -1.49 -1.37
CA ASP A 74 12.78 -1.15 -2.61
C ASP A 74 12.15 0.10 -3.26
N LEU A 75 12.98 1.00 -3.77
CA LEU A 75 12.54 2.22 -4.46
C LEU A 75 11.68 1.92 -5.70
N ASP A 76 12.02 0.87 -6.46
CA ASP A 76 11.25 0.51 -7.66
C ASP A 76 9.84 0.01 -7.30
N LYS A 77 9.76 -0.73 -6.20
CA LYS A 77 8.49 -1.20 -5.63
C LYS A 77 7.65 -0.03 -5.12
N LEU A 78 8.27 0.94 -4.43
CA LEU A 78 7.62 2.17 -3.97
C LEU A 78 7.11 3.02 -5.14
N TRP A 79 7.88 3.14 -6.21
CA TRP A 79 7.47 3.84 -7.42
C TRP A 79 6.26 3.19 -8.07
N THR A 80 6.27 1.87 -8.19
CA THR A 80 5.13 1.10 -8.72
C THR A 80 3.88 1.31 -7.87
N PHE A 81 3.99 1.22 -6.54
CA PHE A 81 2.85 1.44 -5.64
C PHE A 81 2.29 2.85 -5.70
N SER A 82 3.15 3.87 -5.74
CA SER A 82 2.69 5.25 -5.79
C SER A 82 1.98 5.58 -7.10
N ARG A 83 2.45 5.03 -8.23
CA ARG A 83 1.74 5.15 -9.51
C ARG A 83 0.37 4.47 -9.46
N GLY A 84 0.31 3.25 -8.92
CA GLY A 84 -0.96 2.54 -8.72
C GLY A 84 -1.94 3.36 -7.89
N HIS A 85 -1.48 3.87 -6.75
CA HIS A 85 -2.29 4.71 -5.87
C HIS A 85 -2.80 5.98 -6.55
N ALA A 86 -1.94 6.69 -7.29
CA ALA A 86 -2.36 7.90 -8.01
C ALA A 86 -3.43 7.62 -9.08
N ILE A 87 -3.37 6.45 -9.75
CA ILE A 87 -4.38 6.03 -10.71
C ILE A 87 -5.70 5.70 -10.01
N HIS A 88 -5.66 4.96 -8.89
CA HIS A 88 -6.86 4.69 -8.07
C HIS A 88 -7.50 6.01 -7.61
N GLU A 89 -6.70 6.95 -7.11
CA GLU A 89 -7.17 8.26 -6.68
C GLU A 89 -7.80 9.05 -7.85
N PHE A 90 -7.21 9.00 -9.04
CA PHE A 90 -7.76 9.65 -10.22
C PHE A 90 -9.14 9.07 -10.60
N ILE A 91 -9.26 7.75 -10.68
CA ILE A 91 -10.53 7.07 -11.02
C ILE A 91 -11.57 7.33 -9.94
N THR A 92 -11.24 7.11 -8.67
CA THR A 92 -12.17 7.33 -7.57
C THR A 92 -12.63 8.77 -7.52
N ARG A 93 -11.80 9.79 -7.79
CA ARG A 93 -12.23 11.20 -7.87
C ARG A 93 -13.29 11.47 -8.93
N THR A 94 -13.32 10.70 -10.02
CA THR A 94 -14.34 10.84 -11.08
C THR A 94 -15.70 10.23 -10.74
N LEU A 95 -15.78 9.37 -9.73
CA LEU A 95 -17.06 8.82 -9.27
C LEU A 95 -17.86 9.89 -8.51
N GLU A 96 -19.16 9.99 -8.76
CA GLU A 96 -20.01 11.09 -8.28
C GLU A 96 -20.26 11.03 -6.76
N ASP A 97 -20.52 9.85 -6.19
CA ASP A 97 -20.73 9.70 -4.75
C ASP A 97 -19.42 9.40 -4.00
N LYS A 98 -19.06 10.24 -3.03
CA LYS A 98 -17.88 10.06 -2.18
C LYS A 98 -18.05 8.98 -1.11
N LYS A 99 -19.29 8.56 -0.80
CA LYS A 99 -19.58 7.49 0.16
C LYS A 99 -19.23 6.11 -0.40
N GLU A 100 -19.01 6.02 -1.70
CA GLU A 100 -18.70 4.80 -2.42
C GLU A 100 -17.20 4.52 -2.53
N LYS A 101 -16.32 5.27 -1.87
CA LYS A 101 -14.86 5.25 -2.08
C LYS A 101 -14.11 4.78 -0.83
N GLU A 102 -13.05 3.99 -1.03
CA GLU A 102 -12.13 3.53 0.04
C GLU A 102 -12.86 3.04 1.29
N ILE A 103 -13.87 2.19 1.12
CA ILE A 103 -14.74 1.76 2.22
C ILE A 103 -13.95 0.81 3.12
N PHE A 104 -13.65 1.27 4.33
CA PHE A 104 -13.01 0.45 5.34
C PHE A 104 -14.00 -0.60 5.89
N VAL A 105 -13.62 -1.86 5.79
CA VAL A 105 -14.38 -2.99 6.32
C VAL A 105 -13.55 -3.72 7.36
N LYS A 106 -14.19 -4.06 8.48
CA LYS A 106 -13.57 -4.80 9.58
C LYS A 106 -14.44 -5.99 9.97
N LYS A 107 -13.83 -7.17 10.07
CA LYS A 107 -14.42 -8.35 10.68
C LYS A 107 -13.62 -8.73 11.93
N GLU A 108 -14.33 -8.85 13.05
CA GLU A 108 -13.69 -9.16 14.34
C GLU A 108 -13.68 -10.65 14.63
N PHE A 109 -12.54 -11.17 15.08
CA PHE A 109 -12.38 -12.51 15.62
C PHE A 109 -11.88 -12.46 17.07
N PRO A 110 -11.98 -13.55 17.85
CA PRO A 110 -11.51 -13.57 19.23
C PRO A 110 -10.02 -13.20 19.38
N SER A 111 -9.18 -13.67 18.45
CA SER A 111 -7.71 -13.55 18.54
C SER A 111 -7.08 -12.58 17.54
N PHE A 112 -7.84 -12.10 16.55
CA PHE A 112 -7.36 -11.17 15.53
C PHE A 112 -8.52 -10.43 14.86
N ASP A 113 -8.21 -9.42 14.07
CA ASP A 113 -9.17 -8.76 13.19
C ASP A 113 -8.77 -8.96 11.73
N VAL A 114 -9.75 -9.02 10.84
CA VAL A 114 -9.55 -8.93 9.39
C VAL A 114 -10.02 -7.56 8.93
N ILE A 115 -9.16 -6.86 8.20
CA ILE A 115 -9.42 -5.51 7.70
C ILE A 115 -9.26 -5.47 6.18
N GLY A 116 -10.08 -4.68 5.52
CA GLY A 116 -10.02 -4.45 4.08
C GLY A 116 -10.42 -3.02 3.73
N PHE A 117 -10.00 -2.58 2.56
CA PHE A 117 -10.46 -1.35 1.94
C PHE A 117 -11.04 -1.75 0.58
N ILE A 118 -12.27 -1.35 0.33
CA ILE A 118 -12.91 -1.51 -0.98
C ILE A 118 -12.60 -0.25 -1.78
N ASP A 119 -12.03 -0.39 -2.99
CA ASP A 119 -11.70 0.76 -3.83
C ASP A 119 -12.96 1.55 -4.21
N ALA A 120 -13.99 0.87 -4.74
CA ALA A 120 -15.29 1.46 -5.03
C ALA A 120 -16.48 0.49 -4.91
N MET A 121 -17.70 1.02 -4.69
CA MET A 121 -18.94 0.24 -4.68
C MET A 121 -20.06 0.98 -5.41
N TYR A 122 -20.77 0.35 -6.34
CA TYR A 122 -21.90 0.95 -7.06
C TYR A 122 -23.00 -0.11 -7.26
N GLU A 123 -24.25 0.22 -6.90
CA GLU A 123 -25.41 -0.69 -7.01
C GLU A 123 -25.11 -2.12 -6.49
N ASP A 124 -24.64 -2.21 -5.23
CA ASP A 124 -24.22 -3.46 -4.56
C ASP A 124 -23.08 -4.25 -5.25
N THR A 125 -22.48 -3.69 -6.29
CA THR A 125 -21.33 -4.27 -6.98
C THR A 125 -20.03 -3.70 -6.44
N LEU A 126 -19.12 -4.58 -6.05
CA LEU A 126 -17.78 -4.23 -5.56
C LEU A 126 -16.81 -4.10 -6.72
N TYR A 127 -16.07 -2.99 -6.76
CA TYR A 127 -14.99 -2.75 -7.71
C TYR A 127 -13.65 -2.73 -6.97
N GLU A 128 -12.73 -3.57 -7.44
CA GLU A 128 -11.32 -3.58 -7.03
C GLU A 128 -10.50 -3.16 -8.25
N PHE A 129 -9.81 -2.03 -8.16
CA PHE A 129 -8.96 -1.56 -9.25
C PHE A 129 -7.61 -2.24 -9.16
N LYS A 130 -7.07 -2.63 -10.31
CA LYS A 130 -5.71 -3.18 -10.41
C LYS A 130 -4.95 -2.42 -11.46
N THR A 131 -3.70 -2.13 -11.15
CA THR A 131 -2.75 -1.54 -12.10
C THR A 131 -1.65 -2.56 -12.38
N THR A 132 -1.27 -2.66 -13.64
CA THR A 132 -0.20 -3.55 -14.11
C THR A 132 0.69 -2.80 -15.08
N THR A 133 1.98 -3.15 -15.10
CA THR A 133 2.94 -2.62 -16.07
C THR A 133 2.77 -3.25 -17.45
N SER A 134 2.08 -4.39 -17.53
CA SER A 134 1.80 -5.10 -18.78
C SER A 134 0.40 -5.69 -18.74
N ILE A 135 -0.37 -5.48 -19.82
CA ILE A 135 -1.65 -6.17 -20.00
C ILE A 135 -1.31 -7.56 -20.53
N PRO A 136 -1.65 -8.63 -19.80
CA PRO A 136 -1.38 -9.97 -20.28
C PRO A 136 -2.19 -10.24 -21.55
N THR A 137 -1.60 -10.91 -22.53
CA THR A 137 -2.25 -11.25 -23.80
C THR A 137 -3.38 -12.26 -23.64
N GLU A 138 -3.40 -12.98 -22.52
CA GLU A 138 -4.42 -13.94 -22.15
C GLU A 138 -4.91 -13.66 -20.72
N PRO A 139 -6.17 -14.00 -20.39
CA PRO A 139 -6.68 -13.87 -19.02
C PRO A 139 -5.80 -14.66 -18.04
N GLN A 140 -5.41 -14.04 -16.94
CA GLN A 140 -4.69 -14.76 -15.87
C GLN A 140 -5.66 -15.76 -15.22
N SER A 141 -5.37 -17.05 -15.35
CA SER A 141 -6.05 -18.10 -14.60
C SER A 141 -5.43 -18.23 -13.21
N HIS A 142 -6.25 -18.10 -12.17
CA HIS A 142 -5.89 -18.34 -10.77
C HIS A 142 -5.91 -19.84 -10.45
#